data_AF-A0A3N2R671-F1
#
_entry.id   AF-A0A3N2R671-F1
#
_cell.length_a   1.000
_cell.length_b   1.000
_cell.length_c   1.000
_cell.angle_alpha   90.00
_cell.angle_beta   90.00
_cell.angle_gamma   90.00
#
_symmetry.space_group_name_H-M   'P 1'
#
loop_
_entity.id
_entity.type
_entity.pdbx_description
1 polymer ?
#
loop_
_entity_poly.entity_id
_entity_poly.type
_entity_poly.pdbx_seq_one_letter_code
_entity_poly.pdbx_strand_id
1 'polypeptide(L)'
;MRHALTLALWVLAAPAVAETSDAEGDPWCDDIAPGEAGGVTCFLPFDTDLLYFLYEETGEPAVWNLRFTQFGFDFSTRAESDPIRVEYVMTAPELRDVTDDGIAELFIPVMSGMVNITWSVWTTTGSGIFVPVGEISGIAVDALEVRDGLIVSATRDNAAVWTETGTRIWPTGMDDIYSLSVNHADRTCEIIAARELASVGLNKDLLIDRCEARDWD
;
A
#
# COMPACT_ATOMS: atom_id res chain seq x y z
N MET A 1 -20.27 14.48 63.01
CA MET A 1 -18.98 13.96 62.51
C MET A 1 -19.26 12.72 61.67
N ARG A 2 -19.29 12.84 60.34
CA ARG A 2 -19.42 11.71 59.41
C ARG A 2 -18.19 11.73 58.52
N HIS A 3 -17.32 10.74 58.68
CA HIS A 3 -16.18 10.53 57.80
C HIS A 3 -16.67 9.79 56.56
N ALA A 4 -16.61 10.44 55.39
CA ALA A 4 -16.80 9.80 54.10
C ALA A 4 -15.44 9.24 53.66
N LEU A 5 -15.41 7.92 53.47
CA LEU A 5 -14.25 7.15 53.07
C LEU A 5 -14.07 7.28 51.55
N THR A 6 -12.96 7.89 51.11
CA THR A 6 -12.60 7.99 49.69
C THR A 6 -11.98 6.66 49.25
N LEU A 7 -12.68 5.91 48.41
CA LEU A 7 -12.17 4.68 47.79
C LEU A 7 -11.29 5.07 46.60
N ALA A 8 -9.98 4.85 46.70
CA ALA A 8 -9.06 5.04 45.58
C ALA A 8 -9.13 3.82 44.65
N LEU A 9 -9.70 3.99 43.46
CA LEU A 9 -9.69 2.99 42.40
C LEU A 9 -8.31 3.02 41.72
N TRP A 10 -7.51 1.98 41.94
CA TRP A 10 -6.26 1.78 41.21
C TRP A 10 -6.59 1.09 39.87
N VAL A 11 -6.48 1.82 38.77
CA VAL A 11 -6.48 1.23 37.43
C VAL A 11 -5.09 0.61 37.22
N LEU A 12 -5.02 -0.71 37.27
CA LEU A 12 -3.85 -1.44 36.81
C LEU A 12 -3.84 -1.36 35.28
N ALA A 13 -2.94 -0.54 34.72
CA ALA A 13 -2.60 -0.62 33.31
C ALA A 13 -2.02 -2.03 33.05
N ALA A 14 -2.71 -2.81 32.23
CA ALA A 14 -2.15 -4.06 31.73
C ALA A 14 -0.93 -3.70 30.86
N PRO A 15 0.21 -4.41 31.00
CA PRO A 15 1.30 -4.25 30.06
C PRO A 15 0.79 -4.65 28.66
N ALA A 16 1.02 -3.79 27.67
CA ALA A 16 0.92 -4.19 26.29
C ALA A 16 1.86 -5.39 26.10
N VAL A 17 1.28 -6.53 25.77
CA VAL A 17 2.06 -7.72 25.39
C VAL A 17 2.70 -7.33 24.05
N ALA A 18 4.01 -7.11 24.06
CA ALA A 18 4.76 -7.05 22.81
C ALA A 18 4.62 -8.44 22.18
N GLU A 19 3.91 -8.53 21.05
CA GLU A 19 3.77 -9.76 20.28
C GLU A 19 5.17 -10.14 19.78
N THR A 20 5.76 -11.11 20.47
CA THR A 20 6.99 -11.78 20.03
C THR A 20 6.69 -12.45 18.70
N SER A 21 7.55 -12.25 17.70
CA SER A 21 7.39 -12.87 16.37
C SER A 21 7.10 -14.36 16.48
N ASP A 22 6.04 -14.82 15.83
CA ASP A 22 5.61 -16.21 15.95
C ASP A 22 6.32 -17.15 14.95
N ALA A 23 6.46 -18.40 15.42
CA ALA A 23 6.81 -19.68 14.80
C ALA A 23 8.22 -19.96 14.21
N GLU A 24 8.88 -19.10 13.44
CA GLU A 24 10.20 -19.44 12.82
C GLU A 24 11.32 -18.39 12.98
N GLY A 25 11.05 -17.29 13.69
CA GLY A 25 12.04 -16.22 13.90
C GLY A 25 12.14 -15.23 12.74
N ASP A 26 11.30 -15.38 11.71
CA ASP A 26 11.12 -14.35 10.68
C ASP A 26 10.55 -13.06 11.30
N PRO A 27 10.93 -11.88 10.78
CA PRO A 27 10.48 -10.59 11.28
C PRO A 27 9.04 -10.25 10.86
N TRP A 28 8.47 -9.26 11.55
CA TRP A 28 7.27 -8.55 11.07
C TRP A 28 7.66 -7.65 9.89
N CYS A 29 6.84 -7.61 8.84
CA CYS A 29 7.12 -6.80 7.65
C CYS A 29 7.28 -5.31 8.01
N ASP A 30 6.49 -4.81 8.96
CA ASP A 30 6.51 -3.41 9.43
C ASP A 30 7.75 -3.05 10.28
N ASP A 31 8.49 -4.06 10.76
CA ASP A 31 9.72 -3.86 11.55
C ASP A 31 10.98 -3.81 10.67
N ILE A 32 10.87 -4.14 9.37
CA ILE A 32 12.01 -4.17 8.45
C ILE A 32 12.26 -2.76 7.90
N ALA A 33 13.49 -2.26 8.08
CA ALA A 33 13.84 -0.96 7.56
C ALA A 33 13.77 -0.91 6.01
N PRO A 34 13.30 0.19 5.40
CA PRO A 34 13.44 0.40 3.97
C PRO A 34 14.90 0.27 3.54
N GLY A 35 15.16 -0.50 2.49
CA GLY A 35 16.50 -0.88 2.05
C GLY A 35 16.96 -2.27 2.50
N GLU A 36 16.29 -2.85 3.49
CA GLU A 36 16.63 -4.18 4.05
C GLU A 36 15.57 -5.24 3.73
N ALA A 37 14.39 -4.85 3.26
CA ALA A 37 13.26 -5.75 3.02
C ALA A 37 13.35 -6.59 1.72
N GLY A 38 14.33 -6.29 0.86
CA GLY A 38 14.47 -6.98 -0.43
C GLY A 38 14.74 -8.47 -0.27
N GLY A 39 13.75 -9.31 -0.60
CA GLY A 39 13.85 -10.77 -0.50
C GLY A 39 13.74 -11.33 0.92
N VAL A 40 13.28 -10.53 1.89
CA VAL A 40 13.14 -10.96 3.28
C VAL A 40 11.73 -11.52 3.49
N THR A 41 11.68 -12.79 3.85
CA THR A 41 10.47 -13.46 4.32
C THR A 41 9.97 -12.80 5.61
N CYS A 42 8.68 -12.49 5.68
CA CYS A 42 8.11 -11.75 6.82
C CYS A 42 6.62 -12.05 7.04
N PHE A 43 6.13 -11.64 8.20
CA PHE A 43 4.72 -11.71 8.59
C PHE A 43 4.08 -10.33 8.65
N LEU A 44 2.81 -10.23 8.26
CA LEU A 44 2.01 -9.01 8.36
C LEU A 44 0.63 -9.34 8.95
N PRO A 45 0.25 -8.77 10.11
CA PRO A 45 -1.06 -9.00 10.71
C PRO A 45 -2.15 -8.29 9.91
N PHE A 46 -3.32 -8.94 9.76
CA PHE A 46 -4.49 -8.37 9.09
C PHE A 46 -5.78 -8.77 9.81
N ASP A 47 -6.36 -7.85 10.59
CA ASP A 47 -7.55 -8.10 11.41
C ASP A 47 -7.39 -9.35 12.31
N THR A 48 -8.07 -10.45 11.97
CA THR A 48 -8.02 -11.73 12.69
C THR A 48 -7.21 -12.80 11.95
N ASP A 49 -6.56 -12.42 10.87
CA ASP A 49 -5.71 -13.25 10.03
C ASP A 49 -4.23 -12.82 10.11
N LEU A 50 -3.37 -13.68 9.59
CA LEU A 50 -1.94 -13.45 9.43
C LEU A 50 -1.54 -13.68 7.97
N LEU A 51 -0.83 -12.73 7.38
CA LEU A 51 -0.23 -12.87 6.06
C LEU A 51 1.24 -13.25 6.22
N TYR A 52 1.68 -14.30 5.53
CA TYR A 52 3.07 -14.71 5.48
C TYR A 52 3.61 -14.58 4.07
N PHE A 53 4.69 -13.84 3.88
CA PHE A 53 5.32 -13.60 2.58
C PHE A 53 6.61 -14.40 2.50
N LEU A 54 6.63 -15.40 1.64
CA LEU A 54 7.80 -16.24 1.38
C LEU A 54 8.49 -15.80 0.09
N TYR A 55 9.76 -15.44 0.19
CA TYR A 55 10.59 -15.09 -0.96
C TYR A 55 11.53 -16.25 -1.31
N GLU A 56 11.45 -16.75 -2.54
CA GLU A 56 12.32 -17.81 -3.05
C GLU A 56 13.28 -17.25 -4.10
N GLU A 57 14.59 -17.53 -3.96
CA GLU A 57 15.59 -17.09 -4.94
C GLU A 57 15.35 -17.73 -6.31
N THR A 58 15.48 -16.92 -7.38
CA THR A 58 15.43 -17.42 -8.76
C THR A 58 16.79 -17.79 -9.33
N GLY A 59 17.87 -17.40 -8.65
CA GLY A 59 19.24 -17.46 -9.15
C GLY A 59 19.67 -16.22 -9.95
N GLU A 60 18.75 -15.32 -10.28
CA GLU A 60 19.07 -13.99 -10.82
C GLU A 60 19.30 -12.99 -9.66
N PRO A 61 20.30 -12.09 -9.77
CA PRO A 61 20.54 -11.09 -8.73
C PRO A 61 19.35 -10.16 -8.53
N ALA A 62 18.91 -10.03 -7.27
CA ALA A 62 17.78 -9.18 -6.86
C ALA A 62 16.45 -9.53 -7.55
N VAL A 63 16.23 -10.82 -7.80
CA VAL A 63 14.98 -11.35 -8.34
C VAL A 63 14.52 -12.54 -7.48
N TRP A 64 13.27 -12.48 -7.05
CA TRP A 64 12.64 -13.55 -6.26
C TRP A 64 11.29 -13.95 -6.85
N ASN A 65 10.86 -15.17 -6.52
CA ASN A 65 9.46 -15.56 -6.59
C ASN A 65 8.86 -15.40 -5.20
N LEU A 66 7.92 -14.47 -5.05
CA LEU A 66 7.15 -14.28 -3.84
C LEU A 66 5.89 -15.14 -3.89
N ARG A 67 5.56 -15.79 -2.79
CA ARG A 67 4.21 -16.31 -2.51
C ARG A 67 3.76 -15.72 -1.19
N PHE A 68 2.48 -15.35 -1.08
CA PHE A 68 1.92 -15.07 0.24
C PHE A 68 0.83 -16.05 0.61
N THR A 69 0.81 -16.43 1.88
CA THR A 69 -0.20 -17.32 2.47
C THR A 69 -0.99 -16.54 3.51
N GLN A 70 -2.31 -16.61 3.44
CA GLN A 70 -3.21 -16.05 4.44
C GLN A 70 -3.65 -17.17 5.39
N PHE A 71 -3.36 -17.00 6.68
CA PHE A 71 -3.73 -17.91 7.74
C PHE A 71 -4.86 -17.31 8.59
N GLY A 72 -5.79 -18.16 9.04
CA GLY A 72 -6.70 -17.79 10.11
C GLY A 72 -6.00 -17.80 11.47
N PHE A 73 -6.67 -17.28 12.50
CA PHE A 73 -6.15 -17.28 13.88
C PHE A 73 -5.88 -18.68 14.46
N ASP A 74 -6.50 -19.73 13.88
CA ASP A 74 -6.21 -21.13 14.21
C ASP A 74 -5.01 -21.71 13.44
N PHE A 75 -4.28 -20.85 12.72
CA PHE A 75 -3.18 -21.17 11.81
C PHE A 75 -3.57 -22.09 10.65
N SER A 76 -4.87 -22.23 10.36
CA SER A 76 -5.30 -22.91 9.14
C SER A 76 -5.05 -22.03 7.92
N THR A 77 -4.49 -22.61 6.85
CA THR A 77 -4.36 -21.92 5.57
C THR A 77 -5.73 -21.62 5.00
N ARG A 78 -6.00 -20.35 4.74
CA ARG A 78 -7.23 -19.86 4.13
C ARG A 78 -7.08 -19.65 2.62
N ALA A 79 -5.94 -19.10 2.22
CA ALA A 79 -5.59 -18.85 0.82
C ALA A 79 -4.07 -18.80 0.64
N GLU A 80 -3.63 -19.05 -0.58
CA GLU A 80 -2.24 -18.90 -1.04
C GLU A 80 -2.25 -18.24 -2.42
N SER A 81 -1.33 -17.31 -2.67
CA SER A 81 -1.17 -16.69 -3.97
C SER A 81 -0.48 -17.61 -4.98
N ASP A 82 -0.68 -17.35 -6.27
CA ASP A 82 0.28 -17.78 -7.28
C ASP A 82 1.64 -17.07 -7.05
N PRO A 83 2.76 -17.60 -7.61
CA PRO A 83 4.04 -16.90 -7.58
C PRO A 83 3.96 -15.52 -8.21
N ILE A 84 4.47 -14.53 -7.50
CA ILE A 84 4.63 -13.15 -7.95
C ILE A 84 6.13 -12.93 -8.17
N ARG A 85 6.51 -12.61 -9.40
CA ARG A 85 7.90 -12.25 -9.69
C ARG A 85 8.17 -10.87 -9.13
N VAL A 86 9.21 -10.73 -8.32
CA VAL A 86 9.60 -9.44 -7.69
C VAL A 86 11.03 -9.07 -8.05
N GLU A 87 11.27 -7.79 -8.34
CA GLU A 87 12.50 -7.26 -8.94
C GLU A 87 13.04 -6.05 -8.22
N TYR A 88 14.28 -6.12 -7.73
CA TYR A 88 14.98 -4.99 -7.12
C TYR A 88 14.23 -4.32 -5.96
N VAL A 89 13.25 -5.00 -5.37
CA VAL A 89 12.38 -4.46 -4.33
C VAL A 89 13.19 -4.22 -3.06
N MET A 90 12.94 -3.07 -2.42
CA MET A 90 13.67 -2.63 -1.21
C MET A 90 12.74 -2.33 -0.03
N THR A 91 11.43 -2.48 -0.21
CA THR A 91 10.41 -2.28 0.82
C THR A 91 9.64 -3.58 1.05
N ALA A 92 9.05 -3.72 2.24
CA ALA A 92 8.23 -4.86 2.57
C ALA A 92 6.80 -4.68 2.01
N PRO A 93 6.01 -5.76 1.91
CA PRO A 93 4.57 -5.66 1.72
C PRO A 93 3.92 -4.89 2.88
N GLU A 94 2.88 -4.13 2.58
CA GLU A 94 2.25 -3.21 3.54
C GLU A 94 0.74 -3.12 3.34
N LEU A 95 0.01 -2.82 4.42
CA LEU A 95 -1.44 -2.66 4.44
C LEU A 95 -1.81 -1.18 4.55
N ARG A 96 -2.70 -0.71 3.67
CA ARG A 96 -3.24 0.65 3.74
C ARG A 96 -4.68 0.68 3.28
N ASP A 97 -5.55 1.26 4.10
CA ASP A 97 -6.91 1.60 3.68
C ASP A 97 -6.84 2.86 2.80
N VAL A 98 -6.85 2.65 1.49
CA VAL A 98 -6.82 3.74 0.49
C VAL A 98 -8.20 4.03 -0.09
N THR A 99 -9.21 3.25 0.29
CA THR A 99 -10.61 3.46 -0.12
C THR A 99 -11.47 4.12 0.94
N ASP A 100 -10.96 4.28 2.16
CA ASP A 100 -11.67 4.81 3.34
C ASP A 100 -12.92 3.97 3.67
N ASP A 101 -12.86 2.66 3.41
CA ASP A 101 -13.95 1.71 3.69
C ASP A 101 -13.76 0.95 5.01
N GLY A 102 -12.64 1.21 5.70
CA GLY A 102 -12.26 0.59 6.97
C GLY A 102 -11.51 -0.73 6.80
N ILE A 103 -11.26 -1.18 5.56
CA ILE A 103 -10.54 -2.40 5.25
C ILE A 103 -9.28 -2.03 4.47
N ALA A 104 -8.12 -2.43 4.99
CA ALA A 104 -6.87 -2.14 4.31
C ALA A 104 -6.72 -2.97 3.02
N GLU A 105 -6.30 -2.30 1.95
CA GLU A 105 -5.72 -2.94 0.78
C GLU A 105 -4.28 -3.38 1.06
N LEU A 106 -3.87 -4.48 0.41
CA LEU A 106 -2.51 -5.00 0.48
C LEU A 106 -1.70 -4.52 -0.73
N PHE A 107 -0.56 -3.90 -0.45
CA PHE A 107 0.41 -3.44 -1.43
C PHE A 107 1.65 -4.32 -1.37
N ILE A 108 1.88 -5.12 -2.40
CA ILE A 108 3.08 -5.97 -2.52
C ILE A 108 4.03 -5.28 -3.50
N PRO A 109 5.21 -4.79 -3.08
CA PRO A 109 6.17 -4.24 -4.02
C PRO A 109 6.64 -5.34 -4.97
N VAL A 110 6.52 -5.11 -6.28
CA VAL A 110 6.91 -6.08 -7.32
C VAL A 110 8.08 -5.60 -8.15
N MET A 111 8.30 -4.30 -8.26
CA MET A 111 9.46 -3.76 -8.97
C MET A 111 9.88 -2.41 -8.39
N SER A 112 11.18 -2.18 -8.28
CA SER A 112 11.72 -0.85 -7.99
C SER A 112 12.70 -0.40 -9.06
N GLY A 113 12.57 0.86 -9.50
CA GLY A 113 13.40 1.46 -10.53
C GLY A 113 13.55 2.96 -10.32
N MET A 114 14.79 3.44 -10.30
CA MET A 114 15.13 4.83 -9.90
C MET A 114 14.62 5.16 -8.48
N VAL A 115 13.51 5.89 -8.39
CA VAL A 115 12.80 6.22 -7.13
C VAL A 115 11.37 5.72 -7.15
N ASN A 116 10.95 5.08 -8.24
CA ASN A 116 9.59 4.58 -8.40
C ASN A 116 9.54 3.13 -7.94
N ILE A 117 8.45 2.78 -7.29
CA ILE A 117 8.09 1.43 -6.87
C ILE A 117 6.77 1.12 -7.57
N THR A 118 6.67 -0.07 -8.14
CA THR A 118 5.40 -0.64 -8.62
C THR A 118 4.96 -1.67 -7.60
N TRP A 119 3.72 -1.55 -7.14
CA TRP A 119 3.07 -2.49 -6.25
C TRP A 119 1.98 -3.25 -6.99
N SER A 120 1.93 -4.56 -6.77
CA SER A 120 0.71 -5.33 -7.00
C SER A 120 -0.26 -5.02 -5.87
N VAL A 121 -1.46 -4.57 -6.22
CA VAL A 121 -2.51 -4.16 -5.27
C VAL A 121 -3.54 -5.26 -5.15
N TRP A 122 -3.90 -5.59 -3.92
CA TRP A 122 -4.82 -6.66 -3.57
C TRP A 122 -5.91 -6.13 -2.65
N THR A 123 -7.16 -6.48 -2.92
CA THR A 123 -8.32 -6.14 -2.07
C THR A 123 -8.88 -7.40 -1.43
N THR A 124 -9.59 -7.28 -0.32
CA THR A 124 -10.31 -8.43 0.24
C THR A 124 -11.65 -8.66 -0.44
N THR A 125 -12.02 -9.93 -0.55
CA THR A 125 -13.38 -10.37 -0.87
C THR A 125 -14.30 -10.21 0.33
N GLY A 126 -15.62 -10.36 0.16
CA GLY A 126 -16.56 -10.39 1.29
C GLY A 126 -16.32 -11.52 2.32
N SER A 127 -15.43 -12.47 2.02
CA SER A 127 -14.94 -13.49 2.95
C SER A 127 -13.60 -13.13 3.63
N GLY A 128 -13.04 -11.95 3.37
CA GLY A 128 -11.75 -11.51 3.91
C GLY A 128 -10.52 -12.05 3.17
N ILE A 129 -10.70 -12.81 2.08
CA ILE A 129 -9.57 -13.36 1.30
C ILE A 129 -9.06 -12.31 0.32
N PHE A 130 -7.74 -12.07 0.29
CA PHE A 130 -7.11 -11.16 -0.66
C PHE A 130 -7.14 -11.71 -2.11
N VAL A 131 -7.46 -10.83 -3.05
CA VAL A 131 -7.40 -11.09 -4.50
C VAL A 131 -6.72 -9.93 -5.22
N PRO A 132 -5.95 -10.18 -6.30
CA PRO A 132 -5.25 -9.12 -7.00
C PRO A 132 -6.25 -8.29 -7.80
N VAL A 133 -6.07 -6.96 -7.80
CA VAL A 133 -6.95 -6.03 -8.54
C VAL A 133 -6.22 -5.20 -9.60
N GLY A 134 -4.89 -5.07 -9.50
CA GLY A 134 -4.08 -4.37 -10.48
C GLY A 134 -2.70 -3.99 -9.95
N GLU A 135 -2.04 -3.05 -10.63
CA GLU A 135 -0.75 -2.50 -10.21
C GLU A 135 -0.77 -0.98 -10.15
N ILE A 136 -0.19 -0.40 -9.10
CA ILE A 136 0.02 1.05 -8.97
C ILE A 136 1.51 1.32 -8.92
N SER A 137 1.98 2.35 -9.61
CA SER A 137 3.34 2.87 -9.47
C SER A 137 3.33 4.21 -8.74
N GLY A 138 4.36 4.44 -7.92
CA GLY A 138 4.53 5.66 -7.12
C GLY A 138 5.91 5.69 -6.46
N ILE A 139 6.10 6.52 -5.42
CA ILE A 139 7.40 6.62 -4.71
C ILE A 139 7.38 5.96 -3.34
N ALA A 140 6.24 6.02 -2.64
CA ALA A 140 5.98 5.29 -1.41
C ALA A 140 4.46 5.09 -1.27
N VAL A 141 4.01 4.04 -0.60
CA VAL A 141 2.58 3.84 -0.28
C VAL A 141 2.06 4.96 0.61
N ASP A 142 2.89 5.47 1.51
CA ASP A 142 2.56 6.65 2.34
C ASP A 142 2.36 7.95 1.56
N ALA A 143 2.93 8.03 0.36
CA ALA A 143 2.77 9.18 -0.53
C ALA A 143 1.54 9.08 -1.44
N LEU A 144 0.76 7.98 -1.35
CA LEU A 144 -0.51 7.86 -2.05
C LEU A 144 -1.54 8.76 -1.38
N GLU A 145 -2.14 9.65 -2.16
CA GLU A 145 -3.20 10.53 -1.72
C GLU A 145 -4.57 9.94 -2.08
N VAL A 146 -5.58 10.14 -1.23
CA VAL A 146 -6.97 9.83 -1.57
C VAL A 146 -7.69 11.13 -1.86
N ARG A 147 -8.16 11.31 -3.10
CA ARG A 147 -8.83 12.55 -3.53
C ARG A 147 -9.88 12.24 -4.60
N ASP A 148 -11.06 12.83 -4.45
CA ASP A 148 -12.20 12.65 -5.36
C ASP A 148 -12.61 11.16 -5.56
N GLY A 149 -12.38 10.32 -4.54
CA GLY A 149 -12.63 8.88 -4.62
C GLY A 149 -11.63 8.13 -5.51
N LEU A 150 -10.46 8.71 -5.77
CA LEU A 150 -9.34 8.11 -6.48
C LEU A 150 -8.12 8.03 -5.55
N ILE A 151 -7.32 6.99 -5.77
CA ILE A 151 -5.95 6.91 -5.31
C ILE A 151 -5.11 7.73 -6.30
N VAL A 152 -4.45 8.77 -5.82
CA VAL A 152 -3.56 9.60 -6.63
C VAL A 152 -2.13 9.21 -6.28
N SER A 153 -1.41 8.68 -7.28
CA SER A 153 0.00 8.36 -7.18
C SER A 153 0.83 9.30 -8.05
N ALA A 154 2.10 9.47 -7.70
CA ALA A 154 3.05 10.24 -8.48
C ALA A 154 4.29 9.41 -8.78
N THR A 155 4.68 9.34 -10.04
CA THR A 155 5.93 8.70 -10.49
C THR A 155 6.86 9.74 -11.07
N ARG A 156 8.16 9.61 -10.79
CA ARG A 156 9.17 10.50 -11.35
C ARG A 156 9.66 9.97 -12.69
N ASP A 157 9.45 10.73 -13.75
CA ASP A 157 9.94 10.40 -15.09
C ASP A 157 11.39 10.89 -15.27
N ASN A 158 11.68 12.10 -14.78
CA ASN A 158 13.02 12.67 -14.73
C ASN A 158 13.12 13.73 -13.61
N ALA A 159 14.21 14.50 -13.58
CA ALA A 159 14.45 15.50 -12.53
C ALA A 159 13.40 16.63 -12.47
N ALA A 160 12.75 16.96 -13.57
CA ALA A 160 11.78 18.06 -13.67
C ALA A 160 10.35 17.59 -13.95
N VAL A 161 10.17 16.40 -14.52
CA VAL A 161 8.87 15.89 -14.96
C VAL A 161 8.46 14.67 -14.14
N TRP A 162 7.22 14.74 -13.70
CA TRP A 162 6.53 13.70 -12.97
C TRP A 162 5.23 13.36 -13.69
N THR A 163 4.73 12.15 -13.47
CA THR A 163 3.41 11.72 -13.91
C THR A 163 2.55 11.49 -12.67
N GLU A 164 1.45 12.22 -12.57
CA GLU A 164 0.40 12.01 -11.57
C GLU A 164 -0.70 11.14 -12.20
N THR A 165 -1.05 10.03 -11.55
CA THR A 165 -2.08 9.10 -12.02
C THR A 165 -3.19 9.02 -10.98
N GLY A 166 -4.43 9.23 -11.40
CA GLY A 166 -5.61 9.05 -10.56
C GLY A 166 -6.28 7.72 -10.88
N THR A 167 -6.27 6.80 -9.93
CA THR A 167 -6.69 5.42 -10.09
C THR A 167 -7.92 5.14 -9.24
N ARG A 168 -8.95 4.54 -9.84
CA ARG A 168 -10.12 4.04 -9.13
C ARG A 168 -9.88 2.57 -8.81
N ILE A 169 -10.15 2.17 -7.58
CA ILE A 169 -10.11 0.77 -7.13
C ILE A 169 -11.50 0.31 -6.69
N TRP A 170 -11.78 -0.98 -6.84
CA TRP A 170 -12.97 -1.66 -6.31
C TRP A 170 -12.63 -3.12 -6.04
N PRO A 171 -13.49 -3.90 -5.35
CA PRO A 171 -13.14 -5.23 -4.86
C PRO A 171 -12.71 -6.29 -5.91
N THR A 172 -12.84 -5.99 -7.19
CA THR A 172 -12.54 -6.93 -8.28
C THR A 172 -11.73 -6.29 -9.40
N GLY A 173 -11.17 -5.10 -9.20
CA GLY A 173 -10.43 -4.44 -10.27
C GLY A 173 -10.03 -3.02 -9.96
N MET A 174 -9.30 -2.46 -10.91
CA MET A 174 -8.72 -1.15 -10.80
C MET A 174 -8.59 -0.52 -12.18
N ASP A 175 -8.79 0.79 -12.26
CA ASP A 175 -8.69 1.55 -13.50
C ASP A 175 -8.09 2.94 -13.28
N ASP A 176 -7.00 3.25 -13.99
CA ASP A 176 -6.48 4.61 -14.13
C ASP A 176 -7.48 5.53 -14.83
N ILE A 177 -8.11 6.43 -14.10
CA ILE A 177 -9.08 7.38 -14.62
C ILE A 177 -8.38 8.51 -15.37
N TYR A 178 -7.21 8.95 -14.90
CA TYR A 178 -6.37 9.92 -15.60
C TYR A 178 -4.89 9.70 -15.37
N SER A 179 -4.09 10.25 -16.29
CA SER A 179 -2.66 10.45 -16.14
C SER A 179 -2.31 11.86 -16.62
N LEU A 180 -1.55 12.58 -15.82
CA LEU A 180 -1.22 13.99 -15.97
C LEU A 180 0.29 14.16 -15.86
N SER A 181 0.92 14.76 -16.87
CA SER A 181 2.30 15.20 -16.80
C SER A 181 2.38 16.49 -15.98
N VAL A 182 3.30 16.54 -15.03
CA VAL A 182 3.58 17.68 -14.17
C VAL A 182 5.03 18.10 -14.40
N ASN A 183 5.22 19.27 -15.01
CA ASN A 183 6.55 19.84 -15.26
C ASN A 183 6.86 20.91 -14.21
N HIS A 184 7.70 20.57 -13.23
CA HIS A 184 8.09 21.45 -12.14
C HIS A 184 8.98 22.62 -12.59
N ALA A 185 9.73 22.48 -13.69
CA ALA A 185 10.57 23.55 -14.19
C ALA A 185 9.74 24.68 -14.83
N ASP A 186 8.73 24.30 -15.61
CA ASP A 186 7.88 25.24 -16.34
C ASP A 186 6.59 25.61 -15.58
N ARG A 187 6.28 24.87 -14.50
CA ARG A 187 5.07 25.02 -13.68
C ARG A 187 3.79 24.81 -14.50
N THR A 188 3.80 23.80 -15.35
CA THR A 188 2.71 23.47 -16.27
C THR A 188 2.26 22.03 -16.10
N CYS A 189 1.01 21.78 -16.47
CA CYS A 189 0.42 20.46 -16.40
C CYS A 189 -0.30 20.08 -17.71
N GLU A 190 -0.14 18.82 -18.14
CA GLU A 190 -0.74 18.32 -19.39
C GLU A 190 -1.40 16.96 -19.19
N ILE A 191 -2.64 16.80 -19.64
CA ILE A 191 -3.33 15.50 -19.62
C ILE A 191 -2.69 14.57 -20.65
N ILE A 192 -2.05 13.50 -20.17
CA ILE A 192 -1.52 12.41 -20.99
C ILE A 192 -2.67 11.50 -21.42
N ALA A 193 -3.47 11.06 -20.46
CA ALA A 193 -4.60 10.17 -20.67
C ALA A 193 -5.76 10.52 -19.74
N ALA A 194 -6.98 10.30 -20.21
CA ALA A 194 -8.18 10.49 -19.41
C ALA A 194 -9.31 9.61 -19.94
N ARG A 195 -9.97 8.89 -19.05
CA ARG A 195 -11.19 8.14 -19.31
C ARG A 195 -12.18 8.38 -18.19
N GLU A 196 -13.46 8.37 -18.52
CA GLU A 196 -14.55 8.37 -17.53
C GLU A 196 -14.48 9.48 -16.46
N LEU A 197 -13.77 10.60 -16.68
CA LEU A 197 -13.61 11.68 -15.72
C LEU A 197 -14.95 12.16 -15.13
N ALA A 198 -15.97 12.28 -15.97
CA ALA A 198 -17.29 12.73 -15.56
C ALA A 198 -17.96 11.78 -14.54
N SER A 199 -17.61 10.49 -14.54
CA SER A 199 -18.16 9.49 -13.60
C SER A 199 -17.69 9.71 -12.16
N VAL A 200 -16.58 10.43 -11.98
CA VAL A 200 -16.01 10.82 -10.68
C VAL A 200 -16.08 12.33 -10.46
N GLY A 201 -16.94 13.03 -11.23
CA GLY A 201 -17.15 14.48 -11.08
C GLY A 201 -15.98 15.35 -11.53
N LEU A 202 -15.06 14.81 -12.32
CA LEU A 202 -13.88 15.50 -12.84
C LEU A 202 -14.03 15.91 -14.30
N ASN A 203 -13.18 16.85 -14.73
CA ASN A 203 -12.95 17.17 -16.14
C ASN A 203 -11.49 17.60 -16.32
N LYS A 204 -11.03 17.70 -17.57
CA LYS A 204 -9.62 17.99 -17.88
C LYS A 204 -9.18 19.38 -17.39
N ASP A 205 -10.02 20.39 -17.60
CA ASP A 205 -9.69 21.77 -17.21
C ASP A 205 -9.53 21.87 -15.69
N LEU A 206 -10.43 21.23 -14.93
CA LEU A 206 -10.32 21.18 -13.47
C LEU A 206 -9.03 20.50 -12.98
N LEU A 207 -8.63 19.40 -13.63
CA LEU A 207 -7.39 18.69 -13.29
C LEU A 207 -6.15 19.55 -13.55
N ILE A 208 -6.12 20.24 -14.70
CA ILE A 208 -5.02 21.14 -15.06
C ILE A 208 -5.00 22.35 -14.13
N ASP A 209 -6.12 23.05 -13.95
CA ASP A 209 -6.23 24.23 -13.09
C ASP A 209 -5.78 23.92 -11.66
N ARG A 210 -6.22 22.79 -11.11
CA ARG A 210 -5.82 22.36 -9.76
C ARG A 210 -4.33 22.04 -9.71
N CYS A 211 -3.80 21.38 -10.75
CA CYS A 211 -2.40 21.06 -10.83
C CYS A 211 -1.55 22.32 -10.90
N GLU A 212 -1.92 23.31 -11.70
CA GLU A 212 -1.14 24.55 -11.86
C GLU A 212 -1.25 25.49 -10.66
N ALA A 213 -2.34 25.39 -9.90
CA ALA A 213 -2.56 26.14 -8.67
C ALA A 213 -1.83 25.58 -7.43
N ARG A 214 -1.07 24.47 -7.56
CA ARG A 214 -0.31 23.87 -6.45
C ARG A 214 0.84 24.76 -5.99
N ASP A 215 1.34 24.50 -4.79
CA ASP A 215 2.63 25.04 -4.35
C ASP A 215 3.77 24.31 -5.09
N TRP A 216 4.71 25.06 -5.66
CA TRP A 216 5.76 24.55 -6.55
C TRP A 216 7.15 24.50 -5.88
N ASP A 217 7.19 24.58 -4.56
CA ASP A 217 8.42 24.60 -3.77
C ASP A 217 9.05 23.21 -3.62
#